data_AF-A0A812SQF9-F1
#
_entry.id   AF-A0A812SQF9-F1
#
_cell.length_a   1.000
_cell.length_b   1.000
_cell.length_c   1.000
_cell.angle_alpha   90.00
_cell.angle_beta   90.00
_cell.angle_gamma   90.00
#
_symmetry.space_group_name_H-M   'P 1'
#
loop_
_entity.id
_entity.type
_entity.pdbx_description
1 polymer ?
#
loop_
_entity_poly.entity_id
_entity_poly.type
_entity_poly.pdbx_seq_one_letter_code
_entity_poly.pdbx_strand_id
1 'polypeptide(L)'
;DGSDEPGTEACAGLSSTLYYCTNEQSDPLYIYASRVNDGVCDCCDGSDEWQAERRQISCPNTCAEEGRALRKERSRQIADLHAGIKQRESLISTAKAERLKAEEELRKLQAQLPGLEGAVQEATARLDD
;
A
#
# COMPACT_ATOMS: atom_id res chain seq x y z
N ASP A 1 23.90 9.90 -24.41
CA ASP A 1 22.76 9.08 -23.96
C ASP A 1 21.47 9.90 -23.82
N GLY A 2 21.52 11.22 -24.04
CA GLY A 2 20.35 12.10 -24.06
C GLY A 2 19.87 12.52 -22.67
N SER A 3 20.73 12.36 -21.66
CA SER A 3 20.45 12.70 -20.26
C SER A 3 20.44 14.21 -19.97
N ASP A 4 21.05 15.00 -20.86
CA ASP A 4 21.13 16.46 -20.81
C ASP A 4 19.82 17.16 -21.24
N GLU A 5 18.94 16.46 -21.96
CA GLU A 5 17.71 17.00 -22.51
C GLU A 5 16.46 16.21 -22.05
N PRO A 6 16.17 16.16 -20.73
CA PRO A 6 15.01 15.41 -20.20
C PRO A 6 13.66 16.11 -20.46
N GLY A 7 13.69 17.40 -20.80
CA GLY A 7 12.52 18.27 -20.91
C GLY A 7 12.25 18.82 -22.31
N THR A 8 13.03 18.41 -23.32
CA THR A 8 12.98 18.97 -24.68
C THR A 8 13.02 17.87 -25.74
N GLU A 9 12.65 18.25 -26.96
CA GLU A 9 12.71 17.39 -28.15
C GLU A 9 14.12 17.24 -28.74
N ALA A 10 15.15 17.87 -28.17
CA ALA A 10 16.50 17.94 -28.77
C ALA A 10 17.15 16.56 -28.97
N CYS A 11 16.80 15.59 -28.13
CA CYS A 11 17.29 14.21 -28.21
C CYS A 11 16.26 13.21 -28.76
N ALA A 12 15.23 13.66 -29.48
CA ALA A 12 14.15 12.83 -30.03
C ALA A 12 14.59 11.65 -30.94
N GLY A 13 15.81 11.69 -31.49
CA GLY A 13 16.38 10.60 -32.29
C GLY A 13 16.86 9.38 -31.48
N LEU A 14 16.91 9.49 -30.14
CA LEU A 14 17.31 8.42 -29.25
C LEU A 14 16.08 7.77 -28.61
N SER A 15 15.91 6.46 -28.81
CA SER A 15 14.80 5.69 -28.22
C SER A 15 14.88 5.55 -26.70
N SER A 16 16.01 5.92 -26.09
CA SER A 16 16.23 5.91 -24.64
C SER A 16 15.80 7.20 -23.95
N THR A 17 15.56 8.28 -24.69
CA THR A 17 15.20 9.58 -24.11
C THR A 17 13.69 9.67 -23.95
N LEU A 18 13.26 9.77 -22.70
CA LEU A 18 11.86 9.87 -22.31
C LEU A 18 11.61 11.20 -21.60
N TYR A 19 10.46 11.79 -21.87
CA TYR A 19 9.92 12.94 -21.14
C TYR A 19 8.95 12.44 -20.07
N TYR A 20 8.97 13.07 -18.90
CA TYR A 20 8.13 12.70 -17.76
C TYR A 20 7.00 13.71 -17.55
N CYS A 21 5.77 13.27 -17.81
CA CYS A 21 4.56 13.99 -17.43
C CYS A 21 4.30 13.76 -15.93
N THR A 22 4.19 14.85 -15.16
CA THR A 22 3.90 14.72 -13.72
C THR A 22 2.44 14.33 -13.51
N ASN A 23 1.54 14.84 -14.36
CA ASN A 23 0.12 14.49 -14.40
C ASN A 23 -0.54 14.57 -13.01
N GLU A 24 -0.41 15.70 -12.33
CA GLU A 24 -0.98 15.85 -10.99
C GLU A 24 -2.46 15.46 -10.95
N GLN A 25 -2.83 14.67 -9.93
CA GLN A 25 -4.14 14.04 -9.79
C GLN A 25 -4.43 12.85 -10.72
N SER A 26 -3.61 12.57 -11.74
CA SER A 26 -3.67 11.33 -12.54
C SER A 26 -2.44 10.45 -12.28
N ASP A 27 -2.24 9.44 -13.12
CA ASP A 27 -1.00 8.66 -13.13
C ASP A 27 0.11 9.38 -13.91
N PRO A 28 1.35 9.37 -13.39
CA PRO A 28 2.50 9.88 -14.12
C PRO A 28 2.73 9.04 -15.38
N LEU A 29 3.21 9.69 -16.43
CA LEU A 29 3.39 9.08 -17.74
C LEU A 29 4.78 9.41 -18.28
N TYR A 30 5.42 8.42 -18.90
CA TYR A 30 6.59 8.65 -19.73
C TYR A 30 6.20 8.60 -21.20
N ILE A 31 6.64 9.61 -21.95
CA ILE A 31 6.47 9.69 -23.40
C ILE A 31 7.84 9.77 -24.07
N TYR A 32 7.91 9.44 -25.36
CA TYR A 32 9.16 9.65 -26.11
C TYR A 32 9.42 11.16 -26.28
N ALA A 33 10.69 11.57 -26.20
CA ALA A 33 11.08 12.98 -26.40
C ALA A 33 10.65 13.55 -27.76
N SER A 34 10.40 12.70 -28.75
CA SER A 34 9.84 13.09 -30.04
C SER A 34 8.43 13.66 -29.99
N ARG A 35 7.72 13.46 -28.88
CA ARG A 35 6.35 13.97 -28.66
C ARG A 35 6.32 15.29 -27.89
N VAL A 36 7.47 15.79 -27.45
CA VAL A 36 7.55 17.09 -26.79
C VAL A 36 7.47 18.17 -27.86
N ASN A 37 6.50 19.07 -27.74
CA ASN A 37 6.21 20.09 -28.75
C ASN A 37 6.12 19.47 -30.16
N ASP A 38 5.34 18.41 -30.39
CA ASP A 38 5.04 17.90 -31.73
C ASP A 38 3.65 18.34 -32.22
N GLY A 39 2.87 18.92 -31.31
CA GLY A 39 1.55 19.47 -31.52
C GLY A 39 0.39 18.53 -31.20
N VAL A 40 0.67 17.42 -30.55
CA VAL A 40 -0.29 16.48 -29.99
C VAL A 40 -0.23 16.57 -28.46
N CYS A 41 -1.39 16.59 -27.79
CA CYS A 41 -1.42 16.55 -26.33
C CYS A 41 -1.36 15.09 -25.86
N ASP A 42 -0.17 14.61 -25.47
CA ASP A 42 0.06 13.27 -24.92
C ASP A 42 -0.01 13.25 -23.38
N CYS A 43 0.44 14.32 -22.70
CA CYS A 43 0.28 14.43 -21.24
C CYS A 43 -1.09 15.03 -20.88
N CYS A 44 -1.79 14.46 -19.89
CA CYS A 44 -3.06 15.04 -19.43
C CYS A 44 -2.89 16.43 -18.79
N ASP A 45 -1.68 16.77 -18.34
CA ASP A 45 -1.36 18.09 -17.80
C ASP A 45 -0.96 19.10 -18.88
N GLY A 46 -0.81 18.66 -20.13
CA GLY A 46 -0.38 19.45 -21.29
C GLY A 46 1.07 19.91 -21.24
N SER A 47 1.89 19.37 -20.33
CA SER A 47 3.26 19.82 -20.10
C SER A 47 4.24 19.49 -21.23
N ASP A 48 3.92 18.49 -22.04
CA ASP A 48 4.62 18.11 -23.27
C ASP A 48 4.55 19.20 -24.35
N GLU A 49 3.48 19.98 -24.38
CA GLU A 49 3.25 21.07 -25.34
C GLU A 49 3.47 22.45 -24.71
N TRP A 50 4.59 22.63 -23.99
CA TRP A 50 4.90 23.91 -23.32
C TRP A 50 5.11 25.09 -24.29
N GLN A 51 5.31 24.83 -25.59
CA GLN A 51 5.31 25.85 -26.65
C GLN A 51 3.92 26.09 -27.28
N ALA A 52 2.85 25.55 -26.69
CA ALA A 52 1.48 25.61 -27.18
C ALA A 52 1.04 27.00 -27.66
N GLU A 53 1.31 28.06 -26.88
CA GLU A 53 0.96 29.44 -27.25
C GLU A 53 1.65 29.89 -28.55
N ARG A 54 2.93 29.55 -28.72
CA ARG A 54 3.70 29.89 -29.92
C ARG A 54 3.22 29.11 -31.13
N ARG A 55 2.70 27.91 -30.92
CA ARG A 55 2.25 26.98 -31.97
C ARG A 55 0.73 27.01 -32.21
N GLN A 56 0.00 27.83 -31.47
CA GLN A 56 -1.47 27.95 -31.51
C GLN A 56 -2.19 26.62 -31.21
N ILE A 57 -1.64 25.87 -30.27
CA ILE A 57 -2.15 24.57 -29.80
C ILE A 57 -2.77 24.76 -28.42
N SER A 58 -3.80 24.00 -28.09
CA SER A 58 -4.46 24.05 -26.78
C SER A 58 -4.45 22.66 -26.15
N CYS A 59 -3.67 22.50 -25.10
CA CYS A 59 -3.63 21.31 -24.26
C CYS A 59 -4.14 21.65 -22.86
N PRO A 60 -5.45 21.57 -22.62
CA PRO A 60 -6.02 21.83 -21.29
C PRO A 60 -5.66 20.70 -20.33
N ASN A 61 -5.52 21.03 -19.04
CA ASN A 61 -5.28 20.02 -18.02
C ASN A 61 -6.56 19.19 -17.75
N THR A 62 -6.51 17.89 -18.08
CA THR A 62 -7.59 16.91 -17.91
C THR A 62 -7.32 15.89 -16.79
N CYS A 63 -6.17 15.97 -16.12
CA CYS A 63 -5.72 14.97 -15.15
C CYS A 63 -6.69 14.74 -13.98
N ALA A 64 -7.39 15.79 -13.55
CA ALA A 64 -8.37 15.68 -12.46
C ALA A 64 -9.50 14.71 -12.83
N GLU A 65 -9.99 14.78 -14.07
CA GLU A 65 -11.07 13.92 -14.56
C GLU A 65 -10.57 12.52 -14.89
N GLU A 66 -9.45 12.40 -15.62
CA GLU A 66 -8.86 11.11 -15.98
C GLU A 66 -8.49 10.28 -14.74
N GLY A 67 -7.86 10.90 -13.74
CA GLY A 67 -7.47 10.22 -12.51
C GLY A 67 -8.63 9.95 -11.53
N ARG A 68 -9.84 10.46 -11.78
CA ARG A 68 -10.95 10.45 -10.80
C ARG A 68 -11.27 9.05 -10.30
N ALA A 69 -11.47 8.10 -11.22
CA ALA A 69 -11.85 6.73 -10.90
C ALA A 69 -10.76 6.03 -10.08
N LEU A 70 -9.51 6.21 -10.48
CA LEU A 70 -8.37 5.59 -9.85
C LEU A 70 -8.07 6.18 -8.45
N ARG A 71 -8.19 7.50 -8.28
CA ARG A 71 -8.11 8.14 -6.96
C ARG A 71 -9.19 7.62 -6.03
N LYS A 72 -10.44 7.51 -6.51
CA LYS A 72 -11.55 6.96 -5.73
C LYS A 72 -11.28 5.53 -5.26
N GLU A 73 -10.79 4.68 -6.15
CA GLU A 73 -10.47 3.29 -5.82
C GLU A 73 -9.29 3.20 -4.83
N ARG A 74 -8.20 3.97 -5.05
CA ARG A 74 -7.09 4.04 -4.10
C ARG A 74 -7.52 4.52 -2.72
N SER A 75 -8.36 5.55 -2.64
CA SER A 75 -8.90 6.04 -1.36
C SER A 75 -9.71 4.96 -0.63
N ARG A 76 -10.49 4.16 -1.36
CA ARG A 76 -11.23 3.02 -0.80
C ARG A 76 -10.27 1.97 -0.24
N GLN A 77 -9.27 1.55 -1.01
CA GLN A 77 -8.29 0.56 -0.58
C GLN A 77 -7.50 1.00 0.65
N ILE A 78 -7.13 2.28 0.72
CA ILE A 78 -6.46 2.86 1.90
C ILE A 78 -7.39 2.83 3.12
N ALA A 79 -8.67 3.16 2.95
CA ALA A 79 -9.64 3.09 4.04
C ALA A 79 -9.82 1.65 4.55
N ASP A 80 -9.93 0.68 3.65
CA ASP A 80 -10.05 -0.74 3.99
C ASP A 80 -8.79 -1.25 4.71
N LEU A 81 -7.61 -0.86 4.24
CA LEU A 81 -6.33 -1.18 4.89
C LEU A 81 -6.26 -0.61 6.32
N HIS A 82 -6.62 0.66 6.50
CA HIS A 82 -6.65 1.28 7.83
C HIS A 82 -7.62 0.59 8.79
N ALA A 83 -8.80 0.21 8.30
CA ALA A 83 -9.76 -0.55 9.08
C ALA A 83 -9.19 -1.92 9.50
N GLY A 84 -8.54 -2.63 8.57
CA GLY A 84 -7.87 -3.91 8.85
C GLY A 84 -6.73 -3.79 9.85
N ILE A 85 -5.88 -2.76 9.74
CA ILE A 85 -4.79 -2.51 10.70
C ILE A 85 -5.34 -2.29 12.11
N LYS A 86 -6.37 -1.45 12.25
CA LYS A 86 -7.01 -1.20 13.55
C LYS A 86 -7.58 -2.47 14.17
N GLN A 87 -8.23 -3.31 13.37
CA GLN A 87 -8.76 -4.59 13.84
C GLN A 87 -7.63 -5.53 14.29
N ARG A 88 -6.55 -5.62 13.50
CA ARG A 88 -5.37 -6.42 13.84
C ARG A 88 -4.75 -6.00 15.17
N GLU A 89 -4.62 -4.70 15.42
CA GLU A 89 -4.10 -4.18 16.68
C GLU A 89 -4.97 -4.61 17.88
N SER A 90 -6.29 -4.51 17.75
CA SER A 90 -7.22 -4.97 18.78
C SER A 90 -7.08 -6.48 19.03
N LEU A 91 -7.00 -7.29 17.98
CA LEU A 91 -6.84 -8.75 18.10
C LEU A 91 -5.53 -9.12 18.78
N ILE A 92 -4.41 -8.46 18.44
CA ILE A 92 -3.11 -8.70 19.08
C ILE A 92 -3.18 -8.36 20.57
N SER A 93 -3.84 -7.25 20.94
CA SER A 93 -4.00 -6.86 22.33
C SER A 93 -4.80 -7.89 23.13
N THR A 94 -5.97 -8.29 22.62
CA THR A 94 -6.83 -9.30 23.25
C THR A 94 -6.11 -10.64 23.38
N ALA A 95 -5.48 -11.13 22.30
CA ALA A 95 -4.76 -12.39 22.30
C ALA A 95 -3.61 -12.42 23.33
N LYS A 96 -2.89 -11.30 23.51
CA LYS A 96 -1.86 -11.19 24.57
C LYS A 96 -2.47 -11.31 25.96
N ALA A 97 -3.58 -10.62 26.22
CA ALA A 97 -4.24 -10.68 27.52
C ALA A 97 -4.81 -12.07 27.83
N GLU A 98 -5.42 -12.73 26.85
CA GLU A 98 -5.93 -14.09 26.98
C GLU A 98 -4.80 -15.11 27.19
N ARG A 99 -3.68 -14.96 26.46
CA ARG A 99 -2.52 -15.83 26.65
C ARG A 99 -1.98 -15.74 28.08
N LEU A 100 -1.85 -14.53 28.63
CA LEU A 100 -1.39 -14.35 30.01
C LEU A 100 -2.33 -15.02 31.03
N LYS A 101 -3.64 -14.92 30.83
CA LYS A 101 -4.63 -15.60 31.69
C LYS A 101 -4.51 -17.12 31.59
N ALA A 102 -4.40 -17.66 30.38
CA ALA A 102 -4.25 -19.09 30.14
C ALA A 102 -2.94 -19.63 30.75
N GLU A 103 -1.84 -18.89 30.63
CA GLU A 103 -0.55 -19.21 31.26
C GLU A 103 -0.67 -19.25 32.80
N GLU A 104 -1.41 -18.32 33.40
CA GLU A 104 -1.65 -18.31 34.85
C GLU A 104 -2.50 -19.49 35.31
N GLU A 105 -3.60 -19.79 34.62
CA GLU A 105 -4.45 -20.95 34.95
C GLU A 105 -3.71 -22.27 34.77
N LEU A 106 -2.93 -22.41 33.69
CA LEU A 106 -2.10 -23.59 33.47
C LEU A 106 -1.13 -23.79 34.64
N ARG A 107 -0.49 -22.72 35.11
CA ARG A 107 0.41 -22.79 36.27
C ARG A 107 -0.31 -23.25 37.54
N LYS A 108 -1.53 -22.77 37.78
CA LYS A 108 -2.35 -23.17 38.94
C LYS A 108 -2.72 -24.65 38.86
N LEU A 109 -3.20 -25.12 37.70
CA LEU A 109 -3.57 -26.52 37.48
C LEU A 109 -2.36 -27.45 37.63
N GLN A 110 -1.22 -27.08 37.05
CA GLN A 110 0.04 -27.83 37.20
C GLN A 110 0.50 -27.91 38.66
N ALA A 111 0.28 -26.88 39.47
CA ALA A 111 0.61 -26.91 40.90
C ALA A 111 -0.35 -27.81 41.71
N GLN A 112 -1.60 -27.96 41.28
CA GLN A 112 -2.59 -28.80 41.97
C GLN A 112 -2.50 -30.28 41.58
N LEU A 113 -2.01 -30.57 40.36
CA LEU A 113 -1.97 -31.92 39.79
C LEU A 113 -1.30 -32.95 40.71
N PRO A 114 -0.09 -32.73 41.27
CA PRO A 114 0.58 -33.74 42.10
C PRO A 114 -0.20 -34.07 43.38
N GLY A 115 -0.86 -33.08 43.97
CA GLY A 115 -1.65 -33.27 45.20
C GLY A 115 -2.90 -34.11 44.96
N LEU A 116 -3.57 -33.88 43.83
CA LEU A 116 -4.74 -34.67 43.42
C LEU A 116 -4.33 -36.10 43.03
N GLU A 117 -3.23 -36.26 42.29
CA GLU A 117 -2.68 -37.58 41.96
C GLU A 117 -2.33 -38.37 43.22
N GLY A 118 -1.70 -37.73 44.22
CA GLY A 118 -1.40 -38.36 45.51
C GLY A 118 -2.67 -38.78 46.27
N ALA A 119 -3.69 -37.93 46.31
CA ALA A 119 -4.96 -38.24 46.97
C ALA A 119 -5.69 -39.43 46.30
N VAL A 120 -5.64 -39.51 44.97
CA VAL A 120 -6.19 -40.66 44.23
C VAL A 120 -5.43 -41.93 44.56
N GLN A 121 -4.09 -41.90 44.59
CA GLN A 121 -3.27 -43.05 44.95
C GLN A 121 -3.61 -43.56 46.37
N GLU A 122 -3.72 -42.65 47.34
CA GLU A 122 -4.05 -43.00 48.73
C GLU A 122 -5.46 -43.59 48.84
N ALA A 123 -6.45 -42.99 48.19
CA ALA A 123 -7.82 -43.50 48.19
C ALA A 123 -7.93 -44.88 47.52
N THR A 124 -7.15 -45.12 46.46
CA THR A 124 -7.11 -46.42 45.78
C THR A 124 -6.50 -47.49 46.67
N ALA A 125 -5.36 -47.19 47.32
CA ALA A 125 -4.72 -48.12 48.25
C ALA A 125 -5.64 -48.54 49.41
N ARG A 126 -6.48 -47.62 49.93
CA ARG A 126 -7.46 -47.93 50.98
C ARG A 126 -8.64 -48.80 50.54
N LEU A 127 -8.92 -48.89 49.24
CA LEU A 127 -9.99 -49.74 48.70
C LEU A 127 -9.49 -51.17 48.41
N ASP A 128 -8.17 -51.33 48.24
CA ASP A 128 -7.53 -52.62 47.97
C ASP A 128 -7.14 -53.39 49.26
N ASP A 129 -7.20 -52.74 50.43
CA ASP A 129 -7.05 -53.31 51.80
C ASP A 129 -8.40 -53.78 52.39
#